data_AF-D4XWK3-F1
#
_entry.id   AF-D4XWK3-F1
#
_cell.length_a   1.000
_cell.length_b   1.000
_cell.length_c   1.000
_cell.angle_alpha   90.00
_cell.angle_beta   90.00
_cell.angle_gamma   90.00
#
_symmetry.space_group_name_H-M   'P 1'
#
loop_
_entity.id
_entity.type
_entity.pdbx_description
1 polymer ?
#
loop_
_entity_poly.entity_id
_entity_poly.type
_entity_poly.pdbx_seq_one_letter_code
_entity_poly.pdbx_strand_id
1 'polypeptide(L)'
;MINQFQTKSSQDLDLSFTFMITNFENRVFYISLGKMLRDIKYTQQYNEWFMEDLLFFLEKNKYQLRFDLEKIVLSNWENLNLSESNLKEFQEFLKTKITNFDLVIA
;
A
#
# COMPACT_ATOMS: atom_id res chain seq x y z
N MET A 1 6.61 -6.89 -11.47
CA MET A 1 6.63 -8.35 -11.70
C MET A 1 5.29 -8.88 -11.19
N ILE A 2 4.56 -9.60 -12.01
CA ILE A 2 3.26 -10.20 -11.64
C ILE A 2 3.55 -11.57 -11.02
N ASN A 3 2.89 -11.90 -9.91
CA ASN A 3 3.02 -13.19 -9.23
C ASN A 3 1.63 -13.84 -9.05
N GLN A 4 1.55 -14.97 -8.35
CA GLN A 4 0.28 -15.69 -8.19
C GLN A 4 -0.80 -14.95 -7.36
N PHE A 5 -0.41 -13.91 -6.62
CA PHE A 5 -1.29 -13.13 -5.75
C PHE A 5 -1.76 -11.81 -6.37
N GLN A 6 -1.42 -11.54 -7.63
CA GLN A 6 -1.95 -10.36 -8.32
C GLN A 6 -2.03 -10.64 -9.82
N THR A 7 -3.02 -10.05 -10.48
CA THR A 7 -3.21 -10.16 -11.94
C THR A 7 -2.77 -8.89 -12.68
N LYS A 8 -2.63 -7.76 -11.96
CA LYS A 8 -2.19 -6.48 -12.48
C LYS A 8 -1.10 -5.89 -11.60
N SER A 9 -0.09 -5.29 -12.22
CA SER A 9 0.92 -4.51 -11.51
C SER A 9 0.49 -3.06 -11.31
N SER A 10 1.16 -2.33 -10.41
CA SER A 10 0.95 -0.89 -10.27
C SER A 10 1.26 -0.12 -11.55
N GLN A 11 2.25 -0.56 -12.33
CA GLN A 11 2.58 0.04 -13.62
C GLN A 11 1.45 -0.11 -14.63
N ASP A 12 0.84 -1.31 -14.72
CA ASP A 12 -0.28 -1.55 -15.64
C ASP A 12 -1.53 -0.73 -15.28
N LEU A 13 -1.63 -0.32 -14.02
CA LEU A 13 -2.72 0.48 -13.47
C LEU A 13 -2.43 1.98 -13.45
N ASP A 14 -1.27 2.40 -13.96
CA ASP A 14 -0.81 3.81 -13.96
C ASP A 14 -0.85 4.46 -12.55
N LEU A 15 -0.44 3.71 -11.53
CA LEU A 15 -0.39 4.18 -10.14
C LEU A 15 0.87 4.98 -9.86
N SER A 16 0.83 5.73 -8.77
CA SER A 16 1.97 6.48 -8.25
C SER A 16 2.91 5.60 -7.43
N PHE A 17 2.35 4.63 -6.70
CA PHE A 17 3.07 3.74 -5.80
C PHE A 17 3.14 2.31 -6.33
N THR A 18 4.31 1.68 -6.20
CA THR A 18 4.47 0.28 -6.57
C THR A 18 4.10 -0.63 -5.40
N PHE A 19 3.09 -1.47 -5.59
CA PHE A 19 2.66 -2.49 -4.64
C PHE A 19 2.89 -3.89 -5.20
N MET A 20 3.37 -4.79 -4.35
CA MET A 20 3.52 -6.20 -4.69
C MET A 20 2.97 -7.07 -3.57
N ILE A 21 1.92 -7.84 -3.84
CA ILE A 21 1.36 -8.77 -2.86
C ILE A 21 2.29 -9.98 -2.79
N THR A 22 2.99 -10.14 -1.68
CA THR A 22 3.96 -11.24 -1.51
C THR A 22 3.33 -12.46 -0.86
N ASN A 23 2.25 -12.27 -0.09
CA ASN A 23 1.45 -13.34 0.49
C ASN A 23 0.03 -12.86 0.81
N PHE A 24 -0.92 -13.78 0.85
CA PHE A 24 -2.27 -13.55 1.36
C PHE A 24 -2.76 -14.81 2.09
N GLU A 25 -2.89 -14.72 3.41
CA GLU A 25 -3.35 -15.81 4.26
C GLU A 25 -4.12 -15.27 5.46
N ASN A 26 -5.10 -16.02 5.97
CA ASN A 26 -5.86 -15.67 7.18
C ASN A 26 -6.40 -14.22 7.17
N ARG A 27 -6.82 -13.71 6.00
CA ARG A 27 -7.32 -12.33 5.82
C ARG A 27 -6.27 -11.23 6.08
N VAL A 28 -4.99 -11.60 6.03
CA VAL A 28 -3.83 -10.72 6.13
C VAL A 28 -3.13 -10.64 4.78
N PHE A 29 -2.99 -9.43 4.25
CA PHE A 29 -2.14 -9.17 3.09
C PHE A 29 -0.74 -8.80 3.54
N TYR A 30 0.25 -9.40 2.88
CA TYR A 30 1.62 -8.97 2.96
C TYR A 30 1.95 -8.27 1.65
N ILE A 31 2.24 -6.98 1.72
CA ILE A 31 2.50 -6.14 0.55
C ILE A 31 3.87 -5.50 0.70
N SER A 32 4.73 -5.77 -0.26
CA SER A 32 6.02 -5.11 -0.38
C SER A 32 5.90 -3.85 -1.22
N LEU A 33 6.42 -2.74 -0.71
CA LEU A 33 6.50 -1.47 -1.43
C LEU A 33 7.72 -1.49 -2.37
N GLY A 34 7.48 -1.21 -3.64
CA GLY A 34 8.53 -0.96 -4.62
C GLY A 34 8.83 0.53 -4.75
N LYS A 35 9.75 0.88 -5.66
CA LYS A 35 10.07 2.28 -5.97
C LYS A 35 8.82 3.03 -6.44
N MET A 36 8.70 4.30 -6.06
CA MET A 36 7.66 5.18 -6.58
C MET A 36 7.77 5.30 -8.10
N LEU A 37 6.62 5.32 -8.78
CA LEU A 37 6.50 5.48 -10.23
C LEU A 37 6.40 6.94 -10.65
N ARG A 38 6.14 7.82 -9.68
CA ARG A 38 6.03 9.27 -9.85
C ARG A 38 6.84 9.97 -8.78
N ASP A 39 7.43 11.11 -9.13
CA ASP A 39 8.15 11.95 -8.16
C ASP A 39 7.14 12.82 -7.41
N ILE A 40 6.70 12.34 -6.25
CA ILE A 40 5.69 12.99 -5.43
C ILE A 40 6.33 13.45 -4.13
N LYS A 41 6.21 14.75 -3.84
CA LYS A 41 6.67 15.31 -2.57
C LYS A 41 5.70 14.95 -1.45
N TYR A 42 6.25 14.64 -0.27
CA TYR A 42 5.45 14.39 0.91
C TYR A 42 4.66 15.63 1.33
N THR A 43 3.34 15.47 1.43
CA THR A 43 2.35 16.45 1.88
C THR A 43 1.18 15.70 2.49
N GLN A 44 0.17 16.38 3.04
CA GLN A 44 -1.04 15.68 3.47
C GLN A 44 -1.74 14.91 2.32
N GLN A 45 -1.71 15.44 1.10
CA GLN A 45 -2.27 14.80 -0.09
C GLN A 45 -1.53 13.52 -0.49
N TYR A 46 -0.23 13.42 -0.18
CA TYR A 46 0.54 12.19 -0.39
C TYR A 46 -0.14 10.99 0.29
N ASN A 47 -0.64 11.22 1.51
CA ASN A 47 -1.26 10.16 2.31
C ASN A 47 -2.57 9.69 1.69
N GLU A 48 -3.37 10.64 1.16
CA GLU A 48 -4.62 10.37 0.46
C GLU A 48 -4.36 9.59 -0.84
N TRP A 49 -3.42 10.04 -1.66
CA TRP A 49 -3.04 9.36 -2.90
C TRP A 49 -2.51 7.95 -2.66
N PHE A 50 -1.71 7.74 -1.60
CA PHE A 50 -1.24 6.41 -1.25
C PHE A 50 -2.39 5.46 -0.95
N MET A 51 -3.38 5.93 -0.17
CA MET A 51 -4.53 5.13 0.18
C MET A 51 -5.43 4.86 -1.03
N GLU A 52 -5.68 5.86 -1.86
CA GLU A 52 -6.44 5.70 -3.10
C GLU A 52 -5.78 4.67 -4.03
N ASP A 53 -4.47 4.79 -4.27
CA ASP A 53 -3.73 3.86 -5.11
C ASP A 53 -3.74 2.44 -4.52
N LEU A 54 -3.58 2.28 -3.20
CA LEU A 54 -3.62 0.97 -2.53
C LEU A 54 -4.99 0.31 -2.65
N LEU A 55 -6.07 1.04 -2.37
CA LEU A 55 -7.43 0.52 -2.45
C LEU A 55 -7.79 0.16 -3.89
N PHE A 56 -7.44 1.02 -4.84
CA PHE A 56 -7.64 0.76 -6.26
C PHE A 56 -6.83 -0.45 -6.73
N PHE A 57 -5.58 -0.57 -6.30
CA PHE A 57 -4.72 -1.72 -6.60
C PHE A 57 -5.35 -3.04 -6.13
N LEU A 58 -5.86 -3.09 -4.90
CA LEU A 58 -6.52 -4.27 -4.35
C LEU A 58 -7.82 -4.59 -5.10
N GLU A 59 -8.64 -3.58 -5.38
CA GLU A 59 -9.89 -3.74 -6.14
C GLU A 59 -9.63 -4.29 -7.55
N LYS A 60 -8.65 -3.74 -8.28
CA LYS A 60 -8.32 -4.19 -9.63
C LYS A 60 -7.65 -5.56 -9.68
N ASN A 61 -7.13 -6.03 -8.55
CA ASN A 61 -6.68 -7.40 -8.36
C ASN A 61 -7.78 -8.32 -7.81
N LYS A 62 -9.05 -7.87 -7.79
CA LYS A 62 -10.26 -8.61 -7.43
C LYS A 62 -10.38 -8.99 -5.95
N TYR A 63 -9.71 -8.26 -5.07
CA TYR A 63 -9.84 -8.46 -3.62
C TYR A 63 -10.99 -7.63 -3.04
N GLN A 64 -11.83 -8.24 -2.21
CA GLN A 64 -12.98 -7.60 -1.58
C GLN A 64 -12.65 -7.15 -0.16
N LEU A 65 -12.26 -5.89 -0.01
CA LEU A 65 -11.81 -5.30 1.26
C LEU A 65 -12.73 -5.58 2.48
N ARG A 66 -14.05 -5.60 2.29
CA ARG A 66 -15.00 -5.77 3.40
C ARG A 66 -15.01 -7.20 3.99
N PHE A 67 -14.69 -8.20 3.18
CA PHE A 67 -14.79 -9.61 3.56
C PHE A 67 -13.41 -10.26 3.70
N ASP A 68 -12.48 -9.88 2.83
CA ASP A 68 -11.19 -10.54 2.68
C ASP A 68 -10.10 -9.95 3.58
N LEU A 69 -10.33 -8.78 4.17
CA LEU A 69 -9.27 -7.99 4.78
C LEU A 69 -9.53 -7.68 6.25
N GLU A 70 -8.66 -8.20 7.10
CA GLU A 70 -8.51 -7.81 8.50
C GLU A 70 -7.30 -6.89 8.67
N LYS A 71 -6.21 -7.19 7.95
CA LYS A 71 -4.91 -6.53 8.15
C LYS A 71 -4.09 -6.45 6.87
N ILE A 72 -3.38 -5.34 6.69
CA ILE A 72 -2.32 -5.20 5.69
C ILE A 72 -0.99 -5.01 6.42
N VAL A 73 -0.01 -5.85 6.09
CA VAL A 73 1.37 -5.72 6.50
C VAL A 73 2.17 -5.11 5.35
N LEU A 74 2.70 -3.91 5.56
CA LEU A 74 3.54 -3.23 4.58
C LEU A 74 5.01 -3.36 4.96
N SER A 75 5.84 -3.68 3.97
CA SER A 75 7.30 -3.75 4.09
C SER A 75 8.02 -2.91 3.02
N ASN A 76 9.33 -2.72 3.20
CA ASN A 76 10.21 -1.95 2.32
C ASN A 76 9.87 -0.45 2.21
N TRP A 77 9.58 0.16 3.34
CA TRP A 77 9.20 1.57 3.46
C TRP A 77 10.25 2.56 2.93
N GLU A 78 11.52 2.15 2.93
CA GLU A 78 12.62 2.91 2.35
C GLU A 78 12.41 3.24 0.86
N ASN A 79 11.61 2.45 0.14
CA ASN A 79 11.33 2.67 -1.28
C ASN A 79 10.39 3.85 -1.56
N LEU A 80 9.75 4.40 -0.52
CA LEU A 80 8.97 5.63 -0.62
C LEU A 80 9.85 6.89 -0.65
N ASN A 81 11.15 6.77 -0.38
CA ASN A 81 12.11 7.87 -0.38
C ASN A 81 11.69 9.06 0.52
N LEU A 82 11.04 8.74 1.65
CA LEU A 82 10.65 9.72 2.65
C LEU A 82 11.83 9.99 3.60
N SER A 83 11.94 11.23 4.09
CA SER A 83 12.79 11.49 5.26
C SER A 83 12.27 10.72 6.47
N GLU A 84 13.14 10.50 7.46
CA GLU A 84 12.73 9.79 8.69
C GLU A 84 11.55 10.46 9.40
N SER A 85 11.50 11.81 9.42
CA SER A 85 10.39 12.57 9.98
C SER A 85 9.08 12.31 9.23
N ASN A 86 9.12 12.41 7.90
CA ASN A 86 7.94 12.25 7.05
C ASN A 86 7.44 10.80 7.08
N LEU A 87 8.36 9.82 7.15
CA LEU A 87 7.99 8.42 7.28
C LEU A 87 7.25 8.17 8.61
N LYS A 88 7.71 8.73 9.72
CA LYS A 88 7.03 8.60 11.02
C LYS A 88 5.64 9.22 10.99
N GLU A 89 5.52 10.43 10.44
CA GLU A 89 4.22 11.09 10.28
C GLU A 89 3.25 10.28 9.41
N PHE A 90 3.77 9.72 8.31
CA PHE A 90 2.97 8.90 7.40
C PHE A 90 2.50 7.62 8.08
N GLN A 91 3.39 6.93 8.79
CA GLN A 91 3.06 5.73 9.56
C GLN A 91 2.01 6.01 10.63
N GLU A 92 2.08 7.15 11.31
CA GLU A 92 1.08 7.57 12.29
C GLU A 92 -0.27 7.89 11.64
N PHE A 93 -0.25 8.56 10.47
CA PHE A 93 -1.48 8.79 9.69
C PHE A 93 -2.18 7.47 9.35
N LEU A 94 -1.43 6.47 8.87
CA LEU A 94 -2.01 5.18 8.48
C LEU A 94 -2.62 4.45 9.68
N LYS A 95 -1.98 4.49 10.85
CA LYS A 95 -2.51 3.87 12.08
C LYS A 95 -3.75 4.56 12.62
N THR A 96 -3.83 5.88 12.50
CA THR A 96 -4.89 6.69 13.16
C THR A 96 -6.10 6.96 12.28
N LYS A 97 -5.93 6.95 10.95
CA LYS A 97 -6.99 7.33 10.00
C LYS A 97 -7.61 6.16 9.26
N ILE A 98 -6.98 5.00 9.20
CA ILE A 98 -7.53 3.81 8.55
C ILE A 98 -8.38 3.05 9.56
N THR A 99 -9.70 3.02 9.36
CA THR A 99 -10.65 2.40 10.30
C THR A 99 -11.18 1.03 9.87
N ASN A 100 -10.90 0.64 8.61
CA ASN A 100 -11.52 -0.57 8.02
C ASN A 100 -10.64 -1.81 8.11
N PHE A 101 -9.34 -1.66 8.37
CA PHE A 101 -8.37 -2.75 8.53
C PHE A 101 -7.12 -2.21 9.22
N ASP A 102 -6.40 -3.07 9.93
CA ASP A 102 -5.15 -2.67 10.58
C ASP A 102 -4.02 -2.60 9.56
N LEU A 103 -3.28 -1.48 9.54
CA LEU A 103 -2.05 -1.38 8.77
C LEU A 103 -0.86 -1.50 9.72
N VAL A 104 -0.09 -2.58 9.58
CA VAL A 104 1.07 -2.86 10.41
C VAL A 104 2.36 -2.78 9.61
N ILE A 105 3.34 -2.14 10.22
CA ILE A 105 4.70 -1.98 9.70
C ILE A 105 5.47 -3.25 10.09
N ALA A 106 6.05 -3.93 9.10
CA ALA A 106 6.99 -5.03 9.31
C ALA A 106 8.39 -4.67 8.86
#